data_AF-A0A6A6K4L7-F1
#
_entry.id   AF-A0A6A6K4L7-F1
#
_cell.length_a   1.000
_cell.length_b   1.000
_cell.length_c   1.000
_cell.angle_alpha   90.00
_cell.angle_beta   90.00
_cell.angle_gamma   90.00
#
_symmetry.space_group_name_H-M   'P 1'
#
loop_
_entity.id
_entity.type
_entity.pdbx_description
1 polymer ?
#
loop_
_entity_poly.entity_id
_entity_poly.type
_entity_poly.pdbx_seq_one_letter_code
_entity_poly.pdbx_strand_id
1 'polypeptide(L)'
;MASSNKPQRSLEEVEDIILRKILVVSLTHSMVTDSRIVYLDMTAAEILSEGKDLKLNRELVERVLIDRTHWGNPDMFPFNSDPKNSNVSPLLPLIFAAVDGFNISGTQPPPPRFLEDLFQEGDFDSLDPILKGLYEDLRGNDIKVSVLGNFQQPLRALLFLLSFPVGVKSFVNHPWWIPKGAYLNGRVIEMTSILWPFFHVSALPDHTIF
;
A
#
# COMPACT_ATOMS: atom_id res chain seq x y z
N MET A 1 12.72 57.20 -6.84
CA MET A 1 11.65 56.18 -6.77
C MET A 1 12.08 55.03 -7.67
N ALA A 2 12.60 53.94 -7.11
CA ALA A 2 12.97 52.75 -7.88
C ALA A 2 11.78 51.78 -7.86
N SER A 3 11.11 51.61 -9.00
CA SER A 3 10.07 50.60 -9.18
C SER A 3 10.74 49.23 -9.27
N SER A 4 10.59 48.41 -8.25
CA SER A 4 11.03 47.01 -8.28
C SER A 4 10.05 46.19 -9.13
N ASN A 5 10.36 46.04 -10.42
CA ASN A 5 9.70 45.06 -11.26
C ASN A 5 10.05 43.66 -10.73
N LYS A 6 9.12 43.04 -10.00
CA LYS A 6 9.17 41.60 -9.73
C LYS A 6 9.24 40.87 -11.09
N PRO A 7 10.16 39.92 -11.30
CA PRO A 7 10.22 39.17 -12.54
C PRO A 7 8.90 38.38 -12.69
N GLN A 8 8.09 38.72 -13.69
CA GLN A 8 6.95 37.92 -14.08
C GLN A 8 7.50 36.62 -14.69
N ARG A 9 7.49 35.54 -13.89
CA ARG A 9 7.80 34.19 -14.39
C ARG A 9 6.82 33.82 -15.49
N SER A 10 7.32 33.13 -16.52
CA SER A 10 6.48 32.64 -17.61
C SER A 10 5.52 31.55 -17.09
N LEU A 11 4.36 31.38 -17.74
CA LEU A 11 3.37 30.36 -17.36
C LEU A 11 3.99 28.95 -17.35
N GLU A 12 4.83 28.65 -18.35
CA GLU A 12 5.53 27.38 -18.48
C GLU A 12 6.52 27.12 -17.33
N GLU A 13 7.21 28.15 -16.84
CA GLU A 13 8.07 28.03 -15.67
C GLU A 13 7.27 27.79 -14.39
N VAL A 14 6.11 28.44 -14.26
CA VAL A 14 5.23 28.24 -13.11
C VAL A 14 4.68 26.81 -13.12
N GLU A 15 4.25 26.32 -14.28
CA GLU A 15 3.80 24.93 -14.44
C GLU A 15 4.90 23.92 -14.12
N ASP A 16 6.11 24.09 -14.66
CA ASP A 16 7.25 23.23 -14.36
C ASP A 16 7.57 23.19 -12.86
N ILE A 17 7.61 24.35 -12.19
CA ILE A 17 7.85 24.44 -10.75
C ILE A 17 6.75 23.73 -9.95
N ILE A 18 5.48 23.92 -10.32
CA ILE A 18 4.35 23.28 -9.63
C ILE A 18 4.40 21.77 -9.81
N LEU A 19 4.61 21.29 -11.05
CA LEU A 19 4.62 19.86 -11.36
C LEU A 19 5.79 19.13 -10.70
N ARG A 20 7.00 19.70 -10.71
CA ARG A 20 8.14 19.14 -9.97
C ARG A 20 7.86 19.02 -8.49
N LYS A 21 7.16 20.01 -7.92
CA LYS A 21 6.85 20.04 -6.48
C LYS A 21 5.73 19.08 -6.09
N ILE A 22 4.70 18.91 -6.92
CA ILE A 22 3.59 17.97 -6.67
C ILE A 22 4.06 16.53 -6.86
N LEU A 23 4.75 16.26 -7.95
CA LEU A 23 5.16 14.89 -8.30
C LEU A 23 6.44 14.48 -7.58
N VAL A 24 7.17 15.44 -6.99
CA VAL A 24 8.44 15.24 -6.30
C VAL A 24 9.44 14.53 -7.22
N VAL A 25 9.60 15.06 -8.43
CA VAL A 25 10.45 14.51 -9.49
C VAL A 25 11.43 15.56 -10.01
N SER A 26 12.58 15.09 -10.50
CA SER A 26 13.57 15.93 -11.17
C SER A 26 13.94 15.35 -12.54
N LEU A 27 13.95 16.20 -13.56
CA LEU A 27 14.47 15.90 -14.90
C LEU A 27 15.95 16.31 -15.07
N THR A 28 16.51 16.99 -14.07
CA THR A 28 17.90 17.46 -14.08
C THR A 28 18.67 16.77 -12.96
N HIS A 29 19.87 16.29 -13.28
CA HIS A 29 20.73 15.67 -12.29
C HIS A 29 21.14 16.71 -11.24
N SER A 30 20.51 16.66 -10.07
CA SER A 30 20.80 17.55 -8.94
C SER A 30 21.72 16.82 -7.97
N MET A 31 22.85 17.44 -7.62
CA MET A 31 23.76 16.92 -6.58
C MET A 31 23.18 17.01 -5.16
N VAL A 32 22.00 17.62 -5.00
CA VAL A 32 21.24 17.64 -3.75
C VAL A 32 20.27 16.46 -3.76
N THR A 33 20.68 15.37 -3.12
CA THR A 33 19.89 14.15 -2.95
C THR A 33 18.93 14.32 -1.77
N ASP A 34 17.80 15.00 -1.98
CA ASP A 34 16.63 14.71 -1.14
C ASP A 34 16.16 13.31 -1.55
N SER A 35 16.21 12.33 -0.64
CA SER A 35 15.87 10.93 -0.92
C SER A 35 14.45 10.73 -1.45
N ARG A 36 13.59 11.77 -1.33
CA ARG A 36 12.21 11.77 -1.80
C ARG A 36 12.08 12.15 -3.28
N ILE A 37 13.08 12.82 -3.87
CA ILE A 37 13.01 13.33 -5.23
C ILE A 37 13.51 12.25 -6.19
N VAL A 38 12.59 11.76 -7.03
CA VAL A 38 12.90 10.76 -8.04
C VAL A 38 13.48 11.44 -9.27
N TYR A 39 14.71 11.07 -9.63
CA TYR A 39 15.31 11.50 -10.89
C TYR A 39 14.86 10.58 -12.03
N LEU A 40 14.18 11.16 -13.02
CA LEU A 40 13.61 10.41 -14.15
C LEU A 40 14.57 10.42 -15.34
N ASP A 41 15.60 9.57 -15.27
CA ASP A 41 16.70 9.57 -16.24
C ASP A 41 16.23 9.19 -17.65
N MET A 42 15.33 8.20 -17.76
CA MET A 42 14.79 7.75 -19.04
C MET A 42 13.90 8.83 -19.68
N THR A 43 12.97 9.39 -18.90
CA THR A 43 12.09 10.47 -19.37
C THR A 43 12.91 11.71 -19.78
N ALA A 44 13.97 12.05 -19.03
CA ALA A 44 14.85 13.16 -19.39
C ALA A 44 15.59 12.91 -20.72
N ALA A 45 16.10 11.70 -20.93
CA ALA A 45 16.76 11.32 -22.18
C ALA A 45 15.80 11.38 -23.39
N GLU A 46 14.55 10.93 -23.22
CA GLU A 46 13.52 11.02 -24.26
C GLU A 46 13.17 12.47 -24.61
N ILE A 47 12.95 13.34 -23.61
CA ILE A 47 12.64 14.76 -23.81
C ILE A 47 13.76 15.46 -24.59
N LEU A 48 15.03 15.14 -24.26
CA LEU A 48 16.19 15.66 -24.98
C LEU A 48 16.25 15.14 -26.42
N SER A 49 15.87 13.88 -26.65
CA SER A 49 15.82 13.31 -28.01
C SER A 49 14.75 13.95 -28.90
N GLU A 50 13.67 14.47 -28.31
CA GLU A 50 12.62 15.23 -29.00
C GLU A 50 13.02 16.69 -29.26
N GLY A 51 14.19 17.14 -28.78
CA GLY A 51 14.69 18.51 -28.94
C GLY A 51 13.94 19.54 -28.09
N LYS A 52 13.24 19.10 -27.04
CA LYS A 52 12.47 19.96 -26.12
C LYS A 52 13.31 20.34 -24.91
N ASP A 53 13.02 21.51 -24.34
CA ASP A 53 13.60 21.92 -23.06
C ASP A 53 13.18 20.94 -21.95
N LEU A 54 14.08 20.70 -20.99
CA LEU A 54 13.84 19.88 -19.79
C LEU A 54 12.88 20.56 -18.81
N LYS A 55 11.67 20.90 -19.25
CA LYS A 55 10.58 21.48 -18.46
C LYS A 55 9.40 20.52 -18.46
N LEU A 56 8.85 20.27 -17.28
CA LEU A 56 7.59 19.55 -17.13
C LEU A 56 6.45 20.43 -17.59
N ASN A 57 5.69 19.94 -18.56
CA ASN A 57 4.43 20.51 -18.98
C ASN A 57 3.31 19.48 -18.75
N ARG A 58 2.05 19.92 -18.91
CA ARG A 58 0.87 19.05 -18.79
C ARG A 58 0.93 17.81 -19.69
N GLU A 59 1.52 17.91 -20.88
CA GLU A 59 1.58 16.80 -21.84
C GLU A 59 2.53 15.69 -21.38
N LEU A 60 3.58 16.02 -20.63
CA LEU A 60 4.55 15.07 -20.11
C LEU A 60 4.11 14.42 -18.80
N VAL A 61 3.03 14.90 -18.16
CA VAL A 61 2.55 14.37 -16.87
C VAL A 61 2.23 12.88 -16.94
N GLU A 62 1.57 12.42 -18.00
CA GLU A 62 1.23 11.00 -18.15
C GLU A 62 2.50 10.13 -18.22
N ARG A 63 3.47 10.53 -19.06
CA ARG A 63 4.75 9.81 -19.19
C ARG A 63 5.52 9.79 -17.88
N VAL A 64 5.56 10.91 -17.17
CA VAL A 64 6.20 11.05 -15.86
C VAL A 64 5.53 10.18 -14.80
N LEU A 65 4.20 10.09 -14.80
CA LEU A 65 3.47 9.22 -13.88
C LEU A 65 3.73 7.74 -14.18
N ILE A 66 3.77 7.37 -15.46
CA ILE A 66 4.14 6.01 -15.89
C ILE A 66 5.57 5.70 -15.44
N ASP A 67 6.54 6.55 -15.75
CA ASP A 67 7.95 6.34 -15.38
C ASP A 67 8.12 6.26 -13.85
N ARG A 68 7.45 7.14 -13.11
CA ARG A 68 7.45 7.12 -11.63
C ARG A 68 6.84 5.85 -11.05
N THR A 69 5.78 5.32 -11.66
CA THR A 69 5.06 4.13 -11.17
C THR A 69 5.74 2.84 -11.60
N HIS A 70 6.27 2.78 -12.82
CA HIS A 70 6.88 1.58 -13.39
C HIS A 70 8.36 1.43 -13.02
N TRP A 71 9.10 2.54 -12.90
CA TRP A 71 10.56 2.52 -12.81
C TRP A 71 11.12 3.34 -11.65
N GLY A 72 10.39 4.36 -11.19
CA GLY A 72 10.96 5.42 -10.36
C GLY A 72 10.86 5.24 -8.84
N ASN A 73 10.18 4.23 -8.29
CA ASN A 73 10.05 4.18 -6.84
C ASN A 73 9.69 2.79 -6.25
N PRO A 74 10.66 1.91 -6.00
CA PRO A 74 10.45 0.73 -5.16
C PRO A 74 10.07 1.08 -3.70
N ASP A 75 10.14 2.37 -3.30
CA ASP A 75 9.80 2.88 -1.97
C ASP A 75 8.47 3.66 -1.91
N MET A 76 7.82 4.01 -3.03
CA MET A 76 6.53 4.74 -3.02
C MET A 76 5.43 3.91 -2.38
N PHE A 77 5.53 2.61 -2.57
CA PHE A 77 5.02 1.65 -1.64
C PHE A 77 6.26 0.96 -1.06
N PRO A 78 6.33 0.73 0.25
CA PRO A 78 7.48 0.09 0.91
C PRO A 78 7.56 -1.38 0.50
N PHE A 79 7.90 -1.62 -0.76
CA PHE A 79 8.07 -2.91 -1.40
C PHE A 79 9.54 -3.23 -1.41
N ASN A 80 10.09 -3.49 -0.22
CA ASN A 80 11.25 -4.36 -0.18
C ASN A 80 10.72 -5.80 -0.34
N SER A 81 10.30 -6.12 -1.57
CA SER A 81 10.11 -7.51 -1.97
C SER A 81 11.49 -8.13 -2.02
N ASP A 82 11.97 -8.64 -0.88
CA ASP A 82 12.89 -9.76 -0.96
C ASP A 82 12.21 -10.78 -1.89
N PRO A 83 12.78 -11.12 -3.06
CA PRO A 83 12.14 -12.01 -4.05
C PRO A 83 11.93 -13.44 -3.52
N LYS A 84 12.23 -13.69 -2.24
CA LYS A 84 12.01 -14.94 -1.52
C LYS A 84 10.69 -14.97 -0.73
N ASN A 85 9.97 -13.86 -0.55
CA ASN A 85 8.68 -13.78 0.16
C ASN A 85 7.60 -13.10 -0.71
N SER A 86 7.44 -13.55 -1.96
CA SER A 86 6.47 -13.02 -2.93
C SER A 86 5.00 -13.38 -2.64
N ASN A 87 4.70 -13.98 -1.50
CA ASN A 87 3.37 -14.51 -1.20
C ASN A 87 2.51 -13.59 -0.34
N VAL A 88 3.06 -12.48 0.18
CA VAL A 88 2.30 -11.57 1.06
C VAL A 88 1.89 -10.34 0.28
N SER A 89 0.60 -10.01 0.34
CA SER A 89 0.02 -8.87 -0.34
C SER A 89 0.77 -7.58 0.00
N PRO A 90 1.12 -6.77 -1.02
CA PRO A 90 1.76 -5.48 -0.84
C PRO A 90 0.97 -4.51 0.05
N LEU A 91 -0.34 -4.70 0.17
CA LEU A 91 -1.23 -3.84 0.94
C LEU A 91 -1.22 -4.15 2.44
N LEU A 92 -0.83 -5.36 2.84
CA LEU A 92 -0.87 -5.75 4.26
C LEU A 92 0.09 -4.91 5.14
N PRO A 93 1.37 -4.71 4.76
CA PRO A 93 2.27 -3.83 5.51
C PRO A 93 1.78 -2.38 5.58
N LEU A 94 1.09 -1.92 4.53
CA LEU A 94 0.53 -0.57 4.45
C LEU A 94 -0.64 -0.39 5.42
N ILE A 95 -1.53 -1.39 5.51
CA ILE A 95 -2.62 -1.41 6.48
C ILE A 95 -2.06 -1.44 7.90
N PHE A 96 -1.04 -2.27 8.18
CA PHE A 96 -0.38 -2.28 9.48
C PHE A 96 0.23 -0.91 9.84
N ALA A 97 0.89 -0.25 8.90
CA ALA A 97 1.43 1.09 9.11
C ALA A 97 0.32 2.14 9.33
N ALA A 98 -0.81 2.04 8.64
CA ALA A 98 -1.95 2.94 8.81
C ALA A 98 -2.58 2.80 10.20
N VAL A 99 -2.72 1.57 10.69
CA VAL A 99 -3.46 1.23 11.91
C VAL A 99 -2.65 1.48 13.18
N ASP A 100 -1.34 1.24 13.16
CA ASP A 100 -0.48 1.50 14.33
C ASP A 100 0.12 2.91 14.34
N GLY A 101 -0.07 3.70 13.28
CA GLY A 101 0.34 5.11 13.17
C GLY A 101 1.85 5.35 13.15
N PHE A 102 2.66 4.37 13.55
CA PHE A 102 4.11 4.38 13.49
C PHE A 102 4.63 2.94 13.57
N ASN A 103 5.06 2.34 12.45
CA ASN A 103 5.61 0.99 12.47
C ASN A 103 7.13 1.02 12.67
N ILE A 104 7.61 0.13 13.54
CA ILE A 104 9.01 -0.08 13.92
C ILE A 104 9.87 -0.53 12.71
N SER A 105 9.24 -0.88 11.59
CA SER A 105 9.83 -1.41 10.36
C SER A 105 10.26 -0.36 9.31
N GLY A 106 10.12 0.94 9.58
CA GLY A 106 10.50 2.00 8.62
C GLY A 106 9.52 2.18 7.46
N THR A 107 8.38 1.48 7.48
CA THR A 107 7.26 1.62 6.54
C THR A 107 6.50 2.92 6.85
N GLN A 108 6.63 3.93 5.99
CA GLN A 108 5.89 5.18 6.16
C GLN A 108 4.37 4.90 6.00
N PRO A 109 3.50 5.43 6.87
CA PRO A 109 2.06 5.25 6.73
C PRO A 109 1.59 5.81 5.38
N PRO A 110 0.54 5.19 4.78
CA PRO A 110 -0.06 5.72 3.57
C PRO A 110 -0.53 7.17 3.77
N PRO A 111 -0.68 7.94 2.70
CA PRO A 111 -1.34 9.24 2.77
C PRO A 111 -2.68 9.12 3.50
N PRO A 112 -3.06 10.11 4.33
CA PRO A 112 -4.35 10.10 5.01
C PRO A 112 -5.47 9.92 3.98
N ARG A 113 -6.44 9.05 4.27
CA ARG A 113 -7.56 8.68 3.39
C ARG A 113 -7.24 7.77 2.21
N PHE A 114 -5.98 7.47 1.89
CA PHE A 114 -5.66 6.66 0.71
C PHE A 114 -6.36 5.30 0.72
N LEU A 115 -6.34 4.59 1.85
CA LEU A 115 -6.97 3.27 1.97
C LEU A 115 -8.49 3.39 1.98
N GLU A 116 -9.02 4.41 2.62
CA GLU A 116 -10.44 4.72 2.67
C GLU A 116 -10.99 4.97 1.28
N ASP A 117 -10.34 5.84 0.51
CA ASP A 117 -10.75 6.18 -0.85
C ASP A 117 -10.55 4.96 -1.78
N LEU A 118 -9.48 4.18 -1.62
CA LEU A 118 -9.27 2.92 -2.37
C LEU A 118 -10.41 1.90 -2.15
N PHE A 119 -10.79 1.64 -0.89
CA PHE A 119 -11.83 0.66 -0.56
C PHE A 119 -13.25 1.21 -0.74
N GLN A 120 -13.43 2.53 -0.73
CA GLN A 120 -14.75 3.16 -0.91
C GLN A 120 -15.08 3.40 -2.39
N GLU A 121 -14.09 3.73 -3.22
CA GLU A 121 -14.27 4.03 -4.65
C GLU A 121 -14.08 2.80 -5.56
N GLY A 122 -13.37 1.77 -5.08
CA GLY A 122 -13.09 0.57 -5.86
C GLY A 122 -14.32 -0.31 -6.09
N ASP A 123 -14.38 -0.93 -7.28
CA ASP A 123 -15.42 -1.89 -7.61
C ASP A 123 -15.23 -3.23 -6.89
N PHE A 124 -16.34 -3.85 -6.47
CA PHE A 124 -16.32 -5.08 -5.68
C PHE A 124 -15.66 -6.23 -6.42
N ASP A 125 -15.92 -6.40 -7.72
CA ASP A 125 -15.40 -7.54 -8.48
C ASP A 125 -13.87 -7.49 -8.61
N SER A 126 -13.30 -6.28 -8.56
CA SER A 126 -11.84 -6.06 -8.57
C SER A 126 -11.23 -6.15 -7.17
N LEU A 127 -11.93 -5.65 -6.15
CA LEU A 127 -11.46 -5.68 -4.76
C LEU A 127 -11.59 -7.06 -4.10
N ASP A 128 -12.57 -7.87 -4.48
CA ASP A 128 -12.85 -9.18 -3.88
C ASP A 128 -11.63 -10.13 -3.89
N PRO A 129 -10.93 -10.38 -5.00
CA PRO A 129 -9.73 -11.23 -4.98
C PRO A 129 -8.59 -10.65 -4.13
N ILE A 130 -8.45 -9.32 -4.10
CA ILE A 130 -7.42 -8.62 -3.31
C ILE A 130 -7.70 -8.77 -1.82
N LEU A 131 -8.95 -8.53 -1.41
CA LEU A 131 -9.40 -8.66 -0.03
C LEU A 131 -9.31 -10.10 0.47
N LYS A 132 -9.69 -11.08 -0.38
CA LYS A 132 -9.50 -12.51 -0.06
C LYS A 132 -8.03 -12.84 0.21
N GLY A 133 -7.13 -12.44 -0.69
CA GLY A 133 -5.68 -12.60 -0.48
C GLY A 133 -5.21 -11.95 0.83
N LEU A 134 -5.68 -10.73 1.13
CA LEU A 134 -5.36 -10.05 2.39
C LEU A 134 -5.83 -10.81 3.63
N TYR A 135 -7.01 -11.43 3.61
CA TYR A 135 -7.49 -12.25 4.73
C TYR A 135 -6.67 -13.53 4.90
N GLU A 136 -6.23 -14.14 3.79
CA GLU A 136 -5.33 -15.30 3.83
C GLU A 136 -3.94 -14.91 4.38
N ASP A 137 -3.43 -13.74 4.00
CA ASP A 137 -2.15 -13.22 4.50
C ASP A 137 -2.21 -12.84 5.98
N LEU A 138 -3.32 -12.25 6.43
CA LEU A 138 -3.59 -12.01 7.85
C LEU A 138 -3.58 -13.33 8.62
N ARG A 139 -4.28 -14.35 8.09
CA ARG A 139 -4.29 -15.69 8.69
C ARG A 139 -2.90 -16.33 8.76
N GLY A 140 -2.09 -16.18 7.71
CA GLY A 140 -0.75 -16.73 7.64
C GLY A 140 0.25 -16.06 8.58
N ASN A 141 0.07 -14.77 8.89
CA ASN A 141 0.92 -14.05 9.84
C ASN A 141 0.73 -14.51 11.29
N ASP A 142 -0.50 -14.81 11.70
CA ASP A 142 -0.81 -15.21 13.08
C ASP A 142 -0.36 -16.63 13.46
N ILE A 143 0.00 -17.49 12.49
CA ILE A 143 0.62 -18.81 12.78
C ILE A 143 1.97 -18.64 13.50
N LYS A 144 2.54 -17.43 13.52
CA LYS A 144 3.83 -17.11 14.17
C LYS A 144 3.71 -16.26 15.43
N VAL A 145 2.51 -15.80 15.81
CA VAL A 145 2.35 -14.85 16.92
C VAL A 145 1.91 -15.61 18.18
N SER A 146 2.88 -15.88 19.05
CA SER A 146 2.62 -16.36 20.42
C SER A 146 1.62 -15.46 21.14
N VAL A 147 0.90 -15.98 22.13
CA VAL A 147 -0.04 -15.24 23.02
C VAL A 147 0.58 -13.99 23.69
N LEU A 148 1.92 -13.90 23.70
CA LEU A 148 2.71 -12.76 24.21
C LEU A 148 3.21 -11.79 23.11
N GLY A 149 2.86 -12.03 21.84
CA GLY A 149 3.28 -11.26 20.68
C GLY A 149 2.30 -10.14 20.30
N ASN A 150 2.56 -9.46 19.18
CA ASN A 150 1.77 -8.33 18.71
C ASN A 150 0.45 -8.74 18.02
N PHE A 151 -0.39 -9.51 18.71
CA PHE A 151 -1.71 -9.93 18.22
C PHE A 151 -2.66 -8.73 17.98
N GLN A 152 -2.39 -7.58 18.61
CA GLN A 152 -3.18 -6.37 18.46
C GLN A 152 -3.12 -5.80 17.04
N GLN A 153 -1.98 -5.88 16.36
CA GLN A 153 -1.79 -5.31 15.03
C GLN A 153 -2.62 -6.05 13.94
N PRO A 154 -2.58 -7.40 13.83
CA PRO A 154 -3.48 -8.14 12.94
C PRO A 154 -4.96 -7.92 13.24
N LEU A 155 -5.35 -7.90 14.53
CA LEU A 155 -6.74 -7.70 14.92
C LEU A 155 -7.26 -6.32 14.53
N ARG A 156 -6.46 -5.26 14.76
CA ARG A 156 -6.85 -3.91 14.37
C ARG A 156 -6.89 -3.75 12.84
N ALA A 157 -5.99 -4.40 12.11
CA ALA A 157 -6.03 -4.44 10.65
C ALA A 157 -7.29 -5.12 10.12
N LEU A 158 -7.70 -6.24 10.73
CA LEU A 158 -8.96 -6.90 10.42
C LEU A 158 -10.15 -5.96 10.69
N LEU A 159 -10.19 -5.33 11.86
CA LEU A 159 -11.25 -4.38 12.21
C LEU A 159 -11.32 -3.19 11.24
N PHE A 160 -10.17 -2.69 10.79
CA PHE A 160 -10.10 -1.65 9.77
C PHE A 160 -10.72 -2.11 8.44
N LEU A 161 -10.35 -3.30 7.94
CA LEU A 161 -10.93 -3.85 6.71
C LEU A 161 -12.44 -4.08 6.82
N LEU A 162 -12.92 -4.55 7.98
CA LEU A 162 -14.34 -4.78 8.24
C LEU A 162 -15.15 -3.49 8.47
N SER A 163 -14.50 -2.34 8.61
CA SER A 163 -15.20 -1.06 8.64
C SER A 163 -15.82 -0.69 7.29
N PHE A 164 -15.33 -1.29 6.20
CA PHE A 164 -15.83 -1.07 4.84
C PHE A 164 -16.85 -2.13 4.43
N PRO A 165 -17.97 -1.76 3.79
CA PRO A 165 -18.97 -2.73 3.30
C PRO A 165 -18.38 -3.77 2.33
N VAL A 166 -17.44 -3.37 1.47
CA VAL A 166 -16.76 -4.27 0.53
C VAL A 166 -15.90 -5.30 1.24
N GLY A 167 -15.24 -4.90 2.34
CA GLY A 167 -14.46 -5.78 3.19
C GLY A 167 -15.33 -6.86 3.81
N VAL A 168 -16.41 -6.46 4.50
CA VAL A 168 -17.36 -7.40 5.11
C VAL A 168 -17.96 -8.35 4.08
N LYS A 169 -18.37 -7.83 2.92
CA LYS A 169 -18.96 -8.65 1.85
C LYS A 169 -17.96 -9.69 1.32
N SER A 170 -16.71 -9.29 1.07
CA SER A 170 -15.67 -10.21 0.61
C SER A 170 -15.32 -11.25 1.68
N PHE A 171 -15.28 -10.82 2.95
CA PHE A 171 -14.98 -11.66 4.10
C PHE A 171 -16.01 -12.78 4.32
N VAL A 172 -17.30 -12.47 4.29
CA VAL A 172 -18.38 -13.46 4.45
C VAL A 172 -18.49 -14.38 3.24
N ASN A 173 -18.14 -13.89 2.04
CA ASN A 173 -18.08 -14.69 0.82
C ASN A 173 -16.79 -15.52 0.68
N HIS A 174 -15.87 -15.43 1.65
CA HIS A 174 -14.62 -16.18 1.62
C HIS A 174 -14.88 -17.69 1.73
N PRO A 175 -14.22 -18.55 0.93
CA PRO A 175 -14.40 -20.02 1.00
C PRO A 175 -14.15 -20.62 2.39
N TRP A 176 -13.26 -20.00 3.16
CA TRP A 176 -12.89 -20.39 4.52
C TRP A 176 -13.60 -19.60 5.63
N TRP A 177 -14.62 -18.78 5.32
CA TRP A 177 -15.48 -18.17 6.34
C TRP A 177 -16.15 -19.26 7.18
N ILE A 178 -16.83 -20.18 6.49
CA ILE A 178 -17.41 -21.40 7.06
C ILE A 178 -16.92 -22.57 6.20
N PRO A 179 -15.90 -23.32 6.66
CA PRO A 179 -15.41 -24.52 6.00
C PRO A 179 -16.56 -25.50 5.71
N LYS A 180 -16.54 -26.14 4.54
CA LYS A 180 -17.55 -27.13 4.09
C LYS A 180 -16.89 -28.49 3.86
N GLY A 181 -17.51 -29.59 4.30
CA GLY A 181 -16.94 -30.94 4.16
C GLY A 181 -17.70 -32.02 4.95
N ALA A 182 -17.47 -33.29 4.60
CA ALA A 182 -18.18 -34.44 5.19
C ALA A 182 -17.75 -34.78 6.63
N TYR A 183 -16.58 -34.29 7.08
CA TYR A 183 -16.00 -34.57 8.40
C TYR A 183 -15.65 -33.28 9.15
N LEU A 184 -16.60 -32.35 9.21
CA LEU A 184 -16.45 -31.11 9.98
C LEU A 184 -16.90 -31.37 11.42
N ASN A 185 -15.97 -31.37 12.36
CA ASN A 185 -16.28 -31.19 13.77
C ASN A 185 -16.01 -29.73 14.17
N GLY A 186 -16.51 -29.31 15.34
CA GLY A 186 -16.36 -27.94 15.82
C GLY A 186 -14.90 -27.45 15.84
N ARG A 187 -13.96 -28.33 16.22
CA ARG A 187 -12.53 -28.01 16.24
C ARG A 187 -11.92 -27.87 14.84
N VAL A 188 -12.29 -28.71 13.88
CA VAL A 188 -11.86 -28.58 12.48
C VAL A 188 -12.40 -27.28 11.89
N ILE A 189 -13.66 -26.93 12.17
CA ILE A 189 -14.24 -25.64 11.76
C ILE A 189 -13.44 -24.50 12.37
N GLU A 190 -13.13 -24.58 13.67
CA GLU A 190 -12.31 -23.59 14.37
C GLU A 190 -10.96 -23.43 13.67
N MET A 191 -10.16 -24.50 13.51
CA MET A 191 -8.79 -24.47 12.98
C MET A 191 -8.67 -24.13 11.49
N THR A 192 -9.71 -24.41 10.70
CA THR A 192 -9.67 -24.17 9.25
C THR A 192 -10.31 -22.84 8.84
N SER A 193 -11.04 -22.18 9.74
CA SER A 193 -11.63 -20.87 9.46
C SER A 193 -10.57 -19.76 9.36
N ILE A 194 -10.87 -18.73 8.57
CA ILE A 194 -10.10 -17.46 8.56
C ILE A 194 -10.18 -16.71 9.90
N LEU A 195 -11.15 -17.05 10.75
CA LEU A 195 -11.31 -16.48 12.08
C LEU A 195 -10.45 -17.16 13.14
N TRP A 196 -9.94 -18.37 12.86
CA TRP A 196 -9.16 -19.15 13.81
C TRP A 196 -8.09 -18.33 14.54
N PRO A 197 -7.22 -17.59 13.83
CA PRO A 197 -6.09 -16.95 14.48
C PRO A 197 -6.54 -15.86 15.45
N PHE A 198 -7.73 -15.28 15.25
CA PHE A 198 -8.28 -14.24 16.09
C PHE A 198 -9.03 -14.76 17.32
N PHE A 199 -9.58 -15.97 17.27
CA PHE A 199 -10.37 -16.56 18.35
C PHE A 199 -9.61 -17.60 19.18
N HIS A 200 -8.49 -18.13 18.67
CA HIS A 200 -7.67 -19.08 19.40
C HIS A 200 -6.86 -18.43 20.53
N VAL A 201 -6.76 -17.11 20.57
CA VAL A 201 -6.05 -16.38 21.63
C VAL A 201 -6.85 -16.49 22.94
N SER A 202 -6.48 -17.45 23.77
CA SER A 202 -7.02 -17.59 25.12
C SER A 202 -5.90 -17.82 26.13
N ALA A 203 -6.09 -17.31 27.35
CA ALA A 203 -5.18 -17.58 28.46
C ALA A 203 -5.36 -19.00 29.03
N LEU A 204 -6.33 -19.75 28.51
CA LEU A 204 -6.62 -21.10 28.93
C LEU A 204 -5.83 -22.08 28.05
N PRO A 205 -5.12 -23.05 28.64
CA PRO A 205 -4.38 -24.02 27.87
C PRO A 205 -5.35 -24.84 27.02
N ASP A 206 -5.15 -24.81 25.72
CA ASP A 206 -5.98 -25.57 24.80
C ASP A 206 -5.69 -27.07 24.91
N HIS A 207 -6.72 -27.89 24.87
CA HIS A 207 -6.56 -29.34 24.86
C HIS A 207 -6.15 -29.77 23.45
N THR A 208 -4.93 -30.29 23.32
CA THR A 208 -4.27 -30.68 22.06
C THR A 208 -4.93 -31.84 21.33
N ILE A 209 -6.12 -32.31 21.75
CA ILE A 209 -6.69 -33.56 21.27
C ILE A 209 -7.29 -33.36 19.88
N PHE A 210 -6.42 -33.57 18.89
CA PHE A 210 -6.50 -34.75 18.03
C PHE A 210 -5.23 -35.59 18.20
#